data_AF-A0A0B7J1E8-F1
#
_entry.id   AF-A0A0B7J1E8-F1
#
_cell.length_a   1.000
_cell.length_b   1.000
_cell.length_c   1.000
_cell.angle_alpha   90.00
_cell.angle_beta   90.00
_cell.angle_gamma   90.00
#
_symmetry.space_group_name_H-M   'P 1'
#
loop_
_entity.id
_entity.type
_entity.pdbx_description
1 polymer ?
#
loop_
_entity_poly.entity_id
_entity_poly.type
_entity_poly.pdbx_seq_one_letter_code
_entity_poly.pdbx_strand_id
1 'polypeptide(L)'
;MQIPHILQLRTERRISHAFLMAVATFPKPFIITDAAINIRPTLEDKRDIVQNAIDLMHMIKEDKQVRVAVLSAVETVTSAIPTTLDAALSKMADRGQITNAIVDGLLAFDNAISLFAAEAKGI
;
A
#
# COMPACT_ATOMS: atom_id res chain seq x y z
N MET A 1 8.52 -15.90 10.95
CA MET A 1 9.23 -17.09 10.45
C MET A 1 9.90 -16.71 9.14
N GLN A 2 11.22 -16.55 9.10
CA GLN A 2 11.93 -16.25 7.85
C GLN A 2 12.26 -17.56 7.12
N ILE A 3 11.81 -17.69 5.88
CA ILE A 3 12.12 -18.84 5.02
C ILE A 3 13.59 -18.73 4.57
N PRO A 4 14.43 -19.77 4.73
CA PRO A 4 15.83 -19.74 4.31
C PRO A 4 15.97 -19.41 2.82
N HIS A 5 17.03 -18.67 2.45
CA HIS A 5 17.33 -18.26 1.06
C HIS A 5 17.72 -19.47 0.14
N ILE A 6 17.78 -20.67 0.72
CA ILE A 6 18.46 -21.85 0.17
C ILE A 6 17.71 -22.43 -1.06
N LEU A 7 16.45 -22.04 -1.30
CA LEU A 7 15.62 -22.62 -2.37
C LEU A 7 15.38 -21.72 -3.60
N GLN A 8 15.98 -20.53 -3.71
CA GLN A 8 15.75 -19.55 -4.81
C GLN A 8 14.27 -19.15 -5.05
N LEU A 9 13.35 -19.49 -4.15
CA LEU A 9 11.91 -19.18 -4.27
C LEU A 9 11.52 -17.78 -3.79
N ARG A 10 12.49 -16.96 -3.34
CA ARG A 10 12.25 -15.59 -2.86
C ARG A 10 13.37 -14.65 -3.27
N THR A 11 13.05 -13.36 -3.33
CA THR A 11 14.02 -12.27 -3.53
C THR A 11 14.48 -11.69 -2.18
N GLU A 12 15.23 -10.59 -2.23
CA GLU A 12 15.56 -9.78 -1.05
C GLU A 12 14.34 -9.08 -0.43
N ARG A 13 13.25 -8.91 -1.19
CA ARG A 13 12.05 -8.22 -0.71
C ARG A 13 11.26 -9.08 0.28
N ARG A 14 10.64 -8.41 1.25
CA ARG A 14 9.71 -9.03 2.20
C ARG A 14 8.56 -9.73 1.47
N ILE A 15 8.30 -11.00 1.81
CA ILE A 15 7.10 -11.71 1.35
C ILE A 15 5.87 -11.06 1.95
N SER A 16 4.84 -10.83 1.13
CA SER A 16 3.60 -10.18 1.52
C SER A 16 2.37 -10.90 0.96
N HIS A 17 1.23 -10.72 1.62
CA HIS A 17 -0.07 -11.23 1.17
C HIS A 17 -0.91 -10.15 0.49
N ALA A 18 -1.57 -10.46 -0.64
CA ALA A 18 -2.43 -9.52 -1.36
C ALA A 18 -3.83 -10.12 -1.60
N PHE A 19 -4.88 -9.43 -1.15
CA PHE A 19 -6.26 -9.70 -1.56
C PHE A 19 -6.60 -8.88 -2.80
N LEU A 20 -6.96 -9.54 -3.91
CA LEU A 20 -7.60 -8.88 -5.04
C LEU A 20 -9.11 -8.81 -4.79
N MET A 21 -9.60 -7.61 -4.52
CA MET A 21 -10.99 -7.34 -4.17
C MET A 21 -11.77 -6.89 -5.40
N ALA A 22 -12.91 -7.53 -5.66
CA ALA A 22 -13.94 -7.07 -6.57
C ALA A 22 -15.26 -7.00 -5.79
N VAL A 23 -15.77 -5.79 -5.56
CA VAL A 23 -16.96 -5.55 -4.74
C VAL A 23 -17.99 -4.78 -5.56
N ALA A 24 -19.28 -5.07 -5.38
CA ALA A 24 -20.35 -4.52 -6.21
C ALA A 24 -20.44 -2.98 -6.17
N THR A 25 -20.03 -2.36 -5.07
CA THR A 25 -20.12 -0.91 -4.84
C THR A 25 -18.90 -0.13 -5.32
N PHE A 26 -17.88 -0.80 -5.87
CA PHE A 26 -16.65 -0.14 -6.32
C PHE A 26 -16.33 -0.53 -7.77
N PRO A 27 -16.18 0.43 -8.70
CA PRO A 27 -16.26 0.18 -10.14
C PRO A 27 -15.07 -0.58 -10.73
N LYS A 28 -14.02 -0.84 -9.96
CA LYS A 28 -12.79 -1.48 -10.43
C LYS A 28 -12.19 -2.38 -9.36
N PRO A 29 -11.59 -3.53 -9.70
CA PRO A 29 -10.88 -4.33 -8.70
C PRO A 29 -9.72 -3.55 -8.06
N PHE A 30 -9.41 -3.82 -6.81
CA PHE A 30 -8.29 -3.21 -6.09
C PHE A 30 -7.60 -4.22 -5.17
N ILE A 31 -6.37 -3.92 -4.74
CA ILE A 31 -5.62 -4.80 -3.83
C ILE A 31 -5.68 -4.24 -2.40
N ILE A 32 -5.86 -5.12 -1.42
CA ILE A 32 -5.61 -4.86 0.00
C ILE A 32 -4.44 -5.73 0.46
N THR A 33 -3.43 -5.13 1.07
CA THR A 33 -2.23 -5.80 1.60
C THR A 33 -1.68 -5.04 2.82
N ASP A 34 -1.04 -5.65 3.83
CA ASP A 34 -0.91 -7.08 4.12
C ASP A 34 -1.80 -7.43 5.32
N ALA A 35 -2.74 -8.34 5.12
CA ALA A 35 -3.75 -8.69 6.12
C ALA A 35 -3.55 -10.07 6.76
N ALA A 36 -2.47 -10.80 6.42
CA ALA A 36 -2.33 -12.21 6.81
C ALA A 36 -0.93 -12.61 7.28
N ILE A 37 0.14 -12.01 6.74
CA ILE A 37 1.51 -12.50 6.96
C ILE A 37 2.30 -11.58 7.89
N ASN A 38 2.29 -10.28 7.61
CA ASN A 38 3.14 -9.32 8.33
C ASN A 38 2.36 -8.64 9.46
N ILE A 39 2.48 -9.15 10.69
CA ILE A 39 1.72 -8.69 11.87
C ILE A 39 2.05 -7.23 12.24
N ARG A 40 3.34 -6.88 12.24
CA ARG A 40 3.85 -5.54 12.59
C ARG A 40 5.04 -5.19 11.67
N PRO A 41 4.80 -4.91 10.39
CA PRO A 41 5.88 -4.59 9.46
C PRO A 41 6.53 -3.26 9.85
N THR A 42 7.85 -3.21 9.71
CA THR A 42 8.62 -1.95 9.78
C THR A 42 8.35 -1.08 8.55
N LEU A 43 8.86 0.16 8.53
CA LEU A 43 8.73 1.02 7.34
C LEU A 43 9.38 0.38 6.10
N GLU A 44 10.53 -0.28 6.26
CA GLU A 44 11.21 -1.00 5.17
C GLU A 44 10.43 -2.23 4.71
N ASP A 45 9.83 -3.00 5.64
CA ASP A 45 8.94 -4.10 5.27
C ASP A 45 7.71 -3.56 4.49
N LYS A 46 7.16 -2.40 4.89
CA LYS A 46 6.03 -1.77 4.21
C LYS A 46 6.39 -1.27 2.81
N ARG A 47 7.59 -0.72 2.61
CA ARG A 47 8.12 -0.38 1.28
C ARG A 47 8.08 -1.60 0.36
N ASP A 48 8.56 -2.75 0.83
CA ASP A 48 8.53 -4.00 0.05
C ASP A 48 7.11 -4.49 -0.21
N ILE A 49 6.23 -4.46 0.79
CA ILE A 49 4.82 -4.81 0.65
C ILE A 49 4.14 -3.94 -0.44
N VAL A 50 4.39 -2.63 -0.42
CA VAL A 50 3.86 -1.69 -1.41
C VAL A 50 4.42 -1.98 -2.80
N GLN A 51 5.74 -2.18 -2.94
CA GLN A 51 6.33 -2.48 -4.25
C GLN A 51 5.82 -3.80 -4.82
N ASN A 52 5.69 -4.85 -4.00
CA ASN A 52 5.10 -6.13 -4.42
C ASN A 52 3.66 -5.96 -4.93
N ALA A 53 2.85 -5.14 -4.26
CA ALA A 53 1.46 -4.90 -4.67
C ALA A 53 1.36 -4.07 -5.95
N ILE A 54 2.27 -3.11 -6.15
CA ILE A 54 2.39 -2.34 -7.40
C ILE A 54 2.73 -3.28 -8.55
N ASP A 55 3.77 -4.10 -8.38
CA ASP A 55 4.23 -5.04 -9.39
C ASP A 55 3.11 -6.04 -9.75
N LEU A 56 2.40 -6.57 -8.74
CA LEU A 56 1.25 -7.45 -8.96
C LEU A 56 0.10 -6.75 -9.70
N MET A 57 -0.22 -5.49 -9.36
CA MET A 57 -1.28 -4.75 -10.04
C MET A 57 -0.97 -4.51 -11.51
N HIS A 58 0.30 -4.24 -11.85
CA HIS A 58 0.75 -4.11 -13.24
C HIS A 58 0.66 -5.41 -14.02
N MET A 59 0.84 -6.57 -13.37
CA MET A 59 0.61 -7.87 -14.02
C MET A 59 -0.87 -8.14 -14.31
N ILE A 60 -1.78 -7.56 -13.51
CA ILE A 60 -3.22 -7.80 -13.64
C ILE A 60 -3.88 -6.82 -14.62
N LYS A 61 -3.38 -5.58 -14.72
CA LYS A 61 -4.02 -4.52 -15.51
C LYS A 61 -3.05 -3.95 -16.53
N GLU A 62 -3.45 -4.01 -17.79
CA GLU A 62 -2.76 -3.30 -18.87
C GLU A 62 -3.02 -1.78 -18.76
N ASP A 63 -1.93 -1.02 -18.81
CA ASP A 63 -1.89 0.40 -19.20
C ASP A 63 -2.63 1.42 -18.32
N LYS A 64 -2.57 1.26 -16.99
CA LYS A 64 -3.07 2.28 -16.05
C LYS A 64 -2.06 2.64 -14.97
N GLN A 65 -1.97 3.94 -14.69
CA GLN A 65 -1.26 4.48 -13.53
C GLN A 65 -1.76 3.82 -12.26
N VAL A 66 -0.91 3.03 -11.61
CA VAL A 66 -1.18 2.44 -10.30
C VAL A 66 -1.17 3.56 -9.27
N ARG A 67 -2.18 3.56 -8.40
CA ARG A 67 -2.34 4.48 -7.27
C ARG A 67 -2.42 3.67 -6.00
N VAL A 68 -1.61 4.03 -5.01
CA VAL A 68 -1.53 3.39 -3.70
C VAL A 68 -1.96 4.39 -2.65
N ALA A 69 -2.91 4.00 -1.80
CA ALA A 69 -3.32 4.76 -0.62
C ALA A 69 -2.70 4.12 0.62
N VAL A 70 -1.89 4.87 1.36
CA VAL A 70 -1.35 4.46 2.66
C VAL A 70 -2.38 4.78 3.74
N LEU A 71 -2.96 3.72 4.33
CA LEU A 71 -4.07 3.84 5.24
C LEU A 71 -3.64 4.19 6.67
N SER A 72 -4.39 5.08 7.32
CA SER A 72 -4.28 5.36 8.74
C SER A 72 -5.62 5.80 9.31
N ALA A 73 -5.75 5.79 10.64
CA ALA A 73 -6.95 6.27 11.33
C ALA A 73 -7.18 7.78 11.18
N VAL A 74 -6.11 8.53 10.92
CA VAL A 74 -6.11 9.98 10.73
C VAL A 74 -5.16 10.36 9.60
N GLU A 75 -5.45 11.49 8.99
CA GLU A 75 -4.71 12.05 7.85
C GLU A 75 -3.52 12.92 8.32
N THR A 76 -3.45 13.25 9.61
CA THR A 76 -2.37 14.08 10.19
C THR A 76 -1.28 13.22 10.85
N VAL A 77 -0.02 13.56 10.61
CA VAL A 77 1.13 12.89 11.22
C VAL A 77 1.20 13.19 12.72
N THR A 78 1.31 12.14 13.55
CA THR A 78 1.49 12.26 15.01
C THR A 78 2.21 11.04 15.60
N SER A 79 3.14 11.27 16.52
CA SER A 79 3.84 10.18 17.21
C SER A 79 2.93 9.33 18.09
N ALA A 80 1.72 9.81 18.43
CA ALA A 80 0.74 9.07 19.22
C ALA A 80 0.13 7.87 18.46
N ILE A 81 0.11 7.92 17.12
CA ILE A 81 -0.47 6.89 16.27
C ILE A 81 0.63 6.39 15.32
N PRO A 82 1.23 5.21 15.57
CA PRO A 82 2.38 4.73 14.81
C PRO A 82 2.18 4.64 13.30
N THR A 83 0.97 4.30 12.83
CA THR A 83 0.65 4.23 11.40
C THR A 83 0.75 5.57 10.70
N THR A 84 0.67 6.67 11.43
CA THR A 84 0.82 7.99 10.83
C THR A 84 2.27 8.31 10.43
N LEU A 85 3.24 7.58 10.98
CA LEU A 85 4.63 7.66 10.54
C LEU A 85 4.85 6.97 9.18
N ASP A 86 3.90 6.15 8.73
CA ASP A 86 3.95 5.51 7.41
C ASP A 86 3.74 6.50 6.26
N ALA A 87 3.40 7.76 6.55
CA ALA A 87 3.39 8.87 5.59
C ALA A 87 4.74 9.00 4.86
N ALA A 88 5.83 8.53 5.48
CA ALA A 88 7.14 8.45 4.86
C ALA A 88 7.14 7.63 3.54
N LEU A 89 6.24 6.66 3.36
CA LEU A 89 6.16 5.86 2.12
C LEU A 89 5.87 6.71 0.88
N SER A 90 5.03 7.74 0.99
CA SER A 90 4.81 8.69 -0.10
C SER A 90 6.10 9.44 -0.44
N LYS A 91 6.87 9.85 0.57
CA LYS A 91 8.20 10.47 0.37
C LYS A 91 9.23 9.51 -0.23
N MET A 92 9.16 8.23 0.12
CA MET A 92 10.00 7.18 -0.48
C MET A 92 9.67 7.02 -1.96
N ALA A 93 8.39 7.08 -2.34
CA ALA A 93 7.96 7.08 -3.75
C ALA A 93 8.43 8.33 -4.51
N ASP A 94 8.28 9.53 -3.95
CA ASP A 94 8.81 10.78 -4.53
C ASP A 94 10.32 10.69 -4.83
N ARG A 95 11.05 9.95 -3.99
CA ARG A 95 12.51 9.75 -4.09
C ARG A 95 12.91 8.54 -4.93
N GLY A 96 11.95 7.86 -5.58
CA GLY A 96 12.19 6.71 -6.44
C GLY A 96 12.57 5.41 -5.71
N GLN A 97 12.36 5.34 -4.39
CA GLN A 97 12.56 4.11 -3.61
C GLN A 97 11.37 3.15 -3.75
N ILE A 98 10.19 3.70 -4.07
CA ILE A 98 9.01 2.97 -4.56
C ILE A 98 8.75 3.51 -5.96
N THR A 99 8.55 2.62 -6.93
CA THR A 99 8.52 2.98 -8.35
C THR A 99 7.22 2.55 -9.03
N ASN A 100 6.95 3.13 -10.20
CA ASN A 100 5.85 2.76 -11.09
C ASN A 100 4.43 2.94 -10.49
N ALA A 101 4.27 3.81 -9.50
CA ALA A 101 2.98 4.17 -8.92
C ALA A 101 2.98 5.60 -8.36
N ILE A 102 1.78 6.15 -8.19
CA ILE A 102 1.55 7.30 -7.32
C ILE A 102 1.22 6.75 -5.94
N VAL A 103 1.99 7.12 -4.92
CA VAL A 103 1.78 6.67 -3.54
C VAL A 103 1.41 7.88 -2.71
N ASP A 104 0.21 7.86 -2.13
CA ASP A 104 -0.31 8.97 -1.34
C ASP A 104 -0.84 8.49 0.02
N GLY A 105 -0.84 9.38 0.99
CA GLY A 105 -1.13 9.06 2.37
C GLY A 105 -0.67 10.14 3.34
N LEU A 106 -1.28 10.23 4.52
CA LEU A 106 -2.16 9.22 5.10
C LEU A 106 -3.63 9.45 4.71
N LEU A 107 -4.35 8.36 4.46
CA LEU A 107 -5.78 8.43 4.13
C LEU A 107 -6.59 7.52 5.05
N ALA A 108 -7.72 8.01 5.54
CA ALA A 108 -8.77 7.15 6.03
C ALA A 108 -9.35 6.32 4.86
N PHE A 109 -9.86 5.12 5.14
CA PHE A 109 -10.27 4.18 4.09
C PHE A 109 -11.39 4.74 3.20
N ASP A 110 -12.36 5.43 3.79
CA ASP A 110 -13.43 6.13 3.08
C ASP A 110 -12.88 7.13 2.05
N ASN A 111 -11.91 7.96 2.43
CA ASN A 111 -11.27 8.91 1.51
C ASN A 111 -10.50 8.19 0.40
N ALA A 112 -9.91 7.02 0.69
CA ALA A 112 -9.15 6.25 -0.28
C ALA A 112 -10.04 5.61 -1.37
N ILE A 113 -11.33 5.38 -1.09
CA ILE A 113 -12.25 4.68 -2.01
C ILE A 113 -13.46 5.51 -2.46
N SER A 114 -13.64 6.73 -1.93
CA SER A 114 -14.78 7.59 -2.27
C SER A 114 -14.34 9.03 -2.47
N LEU A 115 -14.49 9.52 -3.71
CA LEU A 115 -14.20 10.92 -4.04
C LEU A 115 -15.10 11.87 -3.24
N PHE A 116 -16.38 11.51 -3.05
CA PHE A 116 -17.31 12.30 -2.23
C PHE A 116 -16.83 12.44 -0.78
N ALA A 117 -16.26 11.38 -0.19
CA ALA A 117 -15.74 11.44 1.17
C ALA A 117 -14.47 12.29 1.26
N ALA A 118 -13.58 12.20 0.27
CA ALA A 118 -12.39 13.04 0.16
C ALA A 118 -12.75 14.53 0.04
N GLU A 119 -13.67 14.87 -0.87
CA GLU A 119 -14.14 16.24 -1.09
C GLU A 119 -14.81 16.83 0.17
N ALA A 120 -15.62 16.03 0.87
CA ALA A 120 -16.28 16.46 2.11
C ALA A 120 -15.29 16.80 3.24
N LYS A 121 -14.07 16.25 3.19
CA LYS A 121 -12.96 16.56 4.11
C LYS A 121 -11.94 17.55 3.53
N GLY A 122 -12.14 18.04 2.31
CA GLY A 122 -11.25 18.99 1.65
C GLY A 122 -9.91 18.40 1.18
N ILE A 123 -9.91 17.10 0.82
CA ILE A 123 -8.75 16.35 0.32
C ILE A 123 -8.94 16.07 -1.18
#